data_AF-A0A3C1TLB4-F1
#
_entry.id   AF-A0A3C1TLB4-F1
#
_cell.length_a   1.000
_cell.length_b   1.000
_cell.length_c   1.000
_cell.angle_alpha   90.00
_cell.angle_beta   90.00
_cell.angle_gamma   90.00
#
_symmetry.space_group_name_H-M   'P 1'
#
loop_
_entity.id
_entity.type
_entity.pdbx_description
1 polymer ?
#
loop_
_entity_poly.entity_id
_entity_poly.type
_entity_poly.pdbx_seq_one_letter_code
_entity_poly.pdbx_strand_id
1 'polypeptide(L)'
;MDKSFKEIAKELSVLVSILVLAFIILDKTTNIFVPNTPKQNNNVIVKNIDLPDYTGVGGLEDFHIISIFENNNSYTPTKDVFTTNYKKESERIALIGKFSTAEFVIQGKTDNNTKNVLSVNLSNVSGIYGITRLKDREIIINDEKAIFGKDNPLDIKIDLMSQTRLSATLKEIENGITSGYKDLYLWQYIQPPPENGSILPFLFVPFDQDGKIGDTTITKLEFHYRCEEKDGCKAALCDKNELGSKCLEEKIYKGASKEYVKNFIK
;
A
#
# COMPACT_ATOMS: atom_id res chain seq x y z
N MET A 1 -58.27 -16.03 -17.09
CA MET A 1 -57.42 -14.98 -16.49
C MET A 1 -57.93 -14.64 -15.09
N ASP A 2 -57.39 -15.15 -13.99
CA ASP A 2 -56.46 -16.28 -13.84
C ASP A 2 -56.47 -16.68 -12.36
N LYS A 3 -57.16 -17.78 -12.03
CA LYS A 3 -56.94 -18.49 -10.75
C LYS A 3 -55.46 -18.84 -10.59
N SER A 4 -54.78 -19.09 -11.72
CA SER A 4 -53.34 -19.32 -11.85
C SER A 4 -52.49 -18.19 -11.26
N PHE A 5 -52.85 -16.92 -11.47
CA PHE A 5 -52.03 -15.79 -11.01
C PHE A 5 -52.08 -15.60 -9.49
N LYS A 6 -53.23 -15.91 -8.86
CA LYS A 6 -53.37 -15.88 -7.40
C LYS A 6 -52.64 -17.04 -6.72
N GLU A 7 -52.58 -18.20 -7.35
CA GLU A 7 -51.79 -19.33 -6.86
C GLU A 7 -50.28 -19.06 -6.98
N ILE A 8 -49.83 -18.54 -8.13
CA ILE A 8 -48.42 -18.16 -8.34
C ILE A 8 -47.99 -17.05 -7.36
N ALA A 9 -48.83 -16.03 -7.13
CA ALA A 9 -48.53 -14.97 -6.16
C ALA A 9 -48.47 -15.47 -4.71
N LYS A 10 -49.24 -16.51 -4.38
CA LYS A 10 -49.23 -17.14 -3.05
C LYS A 10 -47.98 -18.01 -2.86
N GLU A 11 -47.54 -18.73 -3.89
CA GLU A 11 -46.29 -19.50 -3.84
C GLU A 11 -45.06 -18.59 -3.76
N LEU A 12 -45.05 -17.47 -4.49
CA LEU A 12 -43.98 -16.47 -4.39
C LEU A 12 -43.90 -15.81 -3.01
N SER A 13 -45.03 -15.51 -2.35
CA SER A 13 -44.98 -14.91 -1.01
C SER A 13 -44.48 -15.88 0.07
N VAL A 14 -44.79 -17.18 -0.08
CA VAL A 14 -44.26 -18.24 0.79
C VAL A 14 -42.75 -18.41 0.57
N LEU A 15 -42.28 -18.40 -0.69
CA LEU A 15 -40.85 -18.48 -1.02
C LEU A 15 -40.06 -17.29 -0.46
N VAL A 16 -40.57 -16.06 -0.58
CA VAL A 16 -39.94 -14.87 0.01
C VAL A 16 -39.91 -14.95 1.53
N SER A 17 -40.98 -15.46 2.16
CA SER A 17 -41.03 -15.62 3.62
C SER A 17 -40.04 -16.65 4.14
N ILE A 18 -39.87 -17.78 3.43
CA ILE A 18 -38.87 -18.82 3.76
C ILE A 18 -37.45 -18.27 3.60
N LEU A 19 -37.19 -17.46 2.57
CA LEU A 19 -35.87 -16.83 2.35
C LEU A 19 -35.53 -15.83 3.47
N VAL A 20 -36.48 -15.00 3.90
CA VAL A 20 -36.26 -14.06 5.02
C VAL A 20 -36.01 -14.81 6.34
N LEU A 21 -36.74 -15.90 6.60
CA LEU A 21 -36.49 -16.75 7.76
C LEU A 21 -35.12 -17.44 7.73
N ALA A 22 -34.66 -17.89 6.55
CA ALA A 22 -33.32 -18.45 6.39
C ALA A 22 -32.23 -17.43 6.70
N PHE A 23 -32.36 -16.18 6.23
CA PHE A 23 -31.41 -15.10 6.54
C PHE A 23 -31.38 -14.75 8.04
N ILE A 24 -32.53 -14.73 8.72
CA ILE A 24 -32.58 -14.44 10.17
C ILE A 24 -31.96 -15.58 11.00
N ILE A 25 -32.02 -16.82 10.54
CA ILE A 25 -31.38 -17.98 11.21
C ILE A 25 -29.87 -18.00 10.95
N LEU A 26 -29.41 -17.61 9.76
CA LEU A 26 -27.98 -17.46 9.45
C LEU A 26 -27.34 -16.30 10.23
N ASP A 27 -28.05 -15.19 10.43
CA ASP A 27 -27.57 -14.04 11.22
C ASP A 27 -27.53 -14.34 12.73
N LYS A 28 -28.31 -15.32 13.22
CA LYS A 28 -28.27 -15.79 14.61
C LYS A 28 -27.27 -16.91 14.90
N THR A 29 -26.66 -17.51 13.88
CA THR A 29 -25.72 -18.63 14.03
C THR A 29 -24.25 -18.27 13.82
N THR A 30 -23.94 -17.02 13.45
CA THR A 30 -22.60 -16.43 13.54
C THR A 30 -22.38 -15.73 14.88
N ASN A 31 -22.79 -16.38 15.98
CA ASN A 31 -22.20 -16.10 17.29
C ASN A 31 -20.79 -16.67 17.28
N ILE A 32 -19.84 -15.81 16.93
CA ILE A 32 -18.41 -16.02 17.09
C ILE A 32 -18.16 -16.40 18.54
N PHE A 33 -17.70 -17.63 18.72
CA PHE A 33 -17.11 -18.12 19.95
C PHE A 33 -15.85 -17.29 20.21
N VAL A 34 -15.98 -16.21 20.99
CA VAL A 34 -14.86 -15.52 21.61
C VAL A 34 -14.47 -16.37 22.83
N PRO A 35 -13.27 -16.98 22.88
CA PRO A 35 -12.82 -17.60 24.11
C PRO A 35 -12.64 -16.50 25.15
N ASN A 36 -13.35 -16.62 26.26
CA ASN A 36 -13.16 -15.80 27.45
C ASN A 36 -11.69 -15.84 27.89
N THR A 37 -10.95 -14.75 27.67
CA THR A 37 -9.75 -14.46 28.46
C THR A 37 -10.20 -14.00 29.85
N PRO A 38 -9.63 -14.55 30.94
CA PRO A 38 -10.03 -14.19 32.29
C PRO A 38 -9.70 -12.72 32.55
N LYS A 39 -10.69 -11.96 33.03
CA LYS A 39 -10.50 -10.60 33.54
C LYS A 39 -9.60 -10.65 34.78
N GLN A 40 -8.35 -10.25 34.63
CA GLN A 40 -7.47 -9.93 35.74
C GLN A 40 -7.63 -8.44 36.06
N ASN A 41 -8.24 -8.14 37.21
CA ASN A 41 -8.21 -6.81 37.80
C ASN A 41 -6.79 -6.54 38.28
N ASN A 42 -6.05 -5.69 37.58
CA ASN A 42 -4.83 -5.10 38.13
C ASN A 42 -4.94 -3.58 38.04
N ASN A 43 -4.98 -2.95 39.22
CA ASN A 43 -4.85 -1.51 39.38
C ASN A 43 -3.60 -1.02 38.64
N VAL A 44 -3.78 -0.08 37.70
CA VAL A 44 -2.67 0.56 37.01
C VAL A 44 -2.01 1.54 37.99
N ILE A 45 -0.95 1.10 38.64
CA ILE A 45 0.04 2.00 39.23
C ILE A 45 0.92 2.47 38.08
N VAL A 46 0.79 3.73 37.68
CA VAL A 46 1.71 4.38 36.75
C VAL A 46 3.05 4.53 37.46
N LYS A 47 3.95 3.56 37.24
CA LYS A 47 5.39 3.79 37.47
C LYS A 47 5.91 4.55 36.27
N ASN A 48 6.48 5.74 36.50
CA ASN A 48 7.43 6.31 35.56
C ASN A 48 8.56 5.28 35.41
N ILE A 49 8.67 4.71 34.23
CA ILE A 49 9.81 3.90 33.84
C ILE A 49 10.87 4.91 33.40
N ASP A 50 11.89 5.11 34.24
CA ASP A 50 13.14 5.67 33.76
C ASP A 50 13.65 4.72 32.66
N LEU A 51 13.74 5.25 31.43
CA LEU A 51 14.29 4.54 30.29
C LEU A 51 15.70 4.08 30.66
N PRO A 52 16.04 2.80 30.47
CA PRO A 52 17.38 2.32 30.77
C PRO A 52 18.38 3.07 29.89
N ASP A 53 19.44 3.58 30.51
CA ASP A 53 20.63 4.07 29.82
C ASP A 53 21.11 2.97 28.88
N TYR A 54 20.99 3.23 27.57
CA TYR A 54 21.38 2.32 26.53
C TYR A 54 22.91 2.26 26.49
N THR A 55 23.51 1.37 27.28
CA THR A 55 24.90 0.96 27.11
C THR A 55 24.98 0.05 25.89
N GLY A 56 25.08 0.67 24.71
CA GLY A 56 25.19 -0.01 23.44
C GLY A 56 26.54 -0.72 23.30
N VAL A 57 26.49 -2.04 23.08
CA VAL A 57 27.52 -2.78 22.32
C VAL A 57 26.81 -3.91 21.56
N GLY A 58 26.47 -3.64 20.30
CA GLY A 58 25.85 -4.56 19.33
C GLY A 58 25.45 -3.77 18.08
N GLY A 59 26.28 -3.81 17.03
CA GLY A 59 26.41 -2.78 15.99
C GLY A 59 25.15 -2.39 15.19
N LEU A 60 25.07 -1.10 14.90
CA LEU A 60 24.12 -0.38 14.03
C LEU A 60 24.33 -0.63 12.51
N GLU A 61 24.99 -1.71 12.08
CA GLU A 61 25.73 -1.71 10.80
C GLU A 61 25.00 -2.10 9.50
N ASP A 62 23.80 -2.69 9.51
CA ASP A 62 23.19 -3.22 8.26
C ASP A 62 21.84 -2.55 7.90
N PHE A 63 21.80 -1.23 7.71
CA PHE A 63 20.62 -0.55 7.14
C PHE A 63 21.03 0.24 5.91
N HIS A 64 20.46 -0.10 4.76
CA HIS A 64 20.81 0.48 3.47
C HIS A 64 19.75 1.50 3.03
N ILE A 65 20.21 2.62 2.49
CA ILE A 65 19.37 3.72 2.01
C ILE A 65 19.68 3.96 0.54
N ILE A 66 18.65 3.95 -0.29
CA ILE A 66 18.72 4.35 -1.70
C ILE A 66 17.90 5.62 -1.85
N SER A 67 18.59 6.74 -2.07
CA SER A 67 17.94 8.00 -2.44
C SER A 67 17.50 7.94 -3.91
N ILE A 68 16.22 8.20 -4.16
CA ILE A 68 15.63 8.13 -5.51
C ILE A 68 15.93 9.41 -6.30
N PHE A 69 16.12 10.54 -5.61
CA PHE A 69 16.58 11.78 -6.19
C PHE A 69 18.06 12.00 -5.86
N GLU A 70 18.87 12.34 -6.87
CA GLU A 70 20.24 12.78 -6.66
C GLU A 70 20.27 14.23 -6.11
N ASN A 71 21.19 14.54 -5.19
CA ASN A 71 21.63 15.90 -4.81
C ASN A 71 20.53 16.97 -4.73
N ASN A 72 19.67 16.93 -3.70
CA ASN A 72 18.62 17.94 -3.44
C ASN A 72 17.61 18.13 -4.59
N ASN A 73 17.58 17.24 -5.59
CA ASN A 73 16.54 17.28 -6.60
C ASN A 73 15.19 16.95 -5.95
N SER A 74 14.19 17.71 -6.34
CA SER A 74 12.81 17.53 -5.91
C SER A 74 11.94 17.10 -7.08
N TYR A 75 10.90 16.33 -6.79
CA TYR A 75 9.95 15.87 -7.80
C TYR A 75 8.60 16.54 -7.60
N THR A 76 8.15 17.22 -8.64
CA THR A 76 6.75 17.67 -8.75
C THR A 76 6.10 16.87 -9.87
N PRO A 77 5.08 16.06 -9.59
CA PRO A 77 4.32 15.39 -10.64
C PRO A 77 3.68 16.44 -11.55
N THR A 78 3.77 16.26 -12.88
CA THR A 78 3.35 17.29 -13.86
C THR A 78 2.08 16.92 -14.64
N LYS A 79 1.54 15.70 -14.47
CA LYS A 79 0.40 15.20 -15.24
C LYS A 79 -0.53 14.34 -14.40
N ASP A 80 -1.73 14.13 -14.91
CA ASP A 80 -2.68 13.13 -14.42
C ASP A 80 -2.10 11.71 -14.58
N VAL A 81 -1.50 11.24 -13.49
CA VAL A 81 -0.86 9.93 -13.35
C VAL A 81 -1.88 8.78 -13.26
N PHE A 82 -3.18 9.08 -13.18
CA PHE A 82 -4.24 8.06 -13.16
C PHE A 82 -4.58 7.56 -14.57
N THR A 83 -4.01 8.19 -15.61
CA THR A 83 -4.09 7.71 -16.99
C THR A 83 -3.09 6.56 -17.23
N THR A 84 -3.37 5.70 -18.21
CA THR A 84 -2.69 4.44 -18.55
C THR A 84 -1.17 4.50 -18.84
N ASN A 85 -0.51 5.64 -18.59
CA ASN A 85 0.92 5.87 -18.80
C ASN A 85 1.78 5.91 -17.51
N TYR A 86 1.24 5.67 -16.31
CA TYR A 86 2.05 5.81 -15.08
C TYR A 86 3.35 4.97 -15.08
N LYS A 87 3.35 3.79 -15.70
CA LYS A 87 4.55 2.93 -15.81
C LYS A 87 5.69 3.55 -16.62
N LYS A 88 5.41 4.56 -17.45
CA LYS A 88 6.46 5.32 -18.16
C LYS A 88 7.11 6.38 -17.28
N GLU A 89 6.38 6.88 -16.29
CA GLU A 89 6.86 7.89 -15.35
C GLU A 89 7.32 7.28 -14.02
N SER A 90 7.07 5.98 -13.80
CA SER A 90 7.49 5.26 -12.61
C SER A 90 9.01 5.13 -12.53
N GLU A 91 9.53 5.39 -11.34
CA GLU A 91 10.88 4.96 -10.96
C GLU A 91 10.88 3.45 -10.73
N ARG A 92 12.05 2.82 -10.78
CA ARG A 92 12.18 1.36 -10.70
C ARG A 92 13.36 0.98 -9.82
N ILE A 93 13.12 0.09 -8.87
CA ILE A 93 14.18 -0.52 -8.06
C ILE A 93 14.31 -1.99 -8.45
N ALA A 94 15.53 -2.41 -8.74
CA ALA A 94 15.89 -3.82 -8.82
C ALA A 94 16.10 -4.38 -7.41
N LEU A 95 15.53 -5.56 -7.14
CA LEU A 95 15.59 -6.23 -5.84
C LEU A 95 16.09 -7.65 -6.03
N ILE A 96 16.95 -8.14 -5.13
CA ILE A 96 17.26 -9.57 -5.03
C ILE A 96 17.46 -10.03 -3.59
N GLY A 97 17.10 -11.28 -3.30
CA GLY A 97 17.36 -11.93 -2.00
C GLY A 97 16.26 -11.73 -0.97
N LYS A 98 16.59 -11.97 0.31
CA LYS A 98 15.62 -11.95 1.42
C LYS A 98 15.77 -10.71 2.30
N PHE A 99 14.67 -10.00 2.45
CA PHE A 99 14.63 -8.71 3.14
C PHE A 99 13.88 -8.86 4.47
N SER A 100 14.47 -8.36 5.56
CA SER A 100 13.79 -8.24 6.85
C SER A 100 13.08 -6.88 7.02
N THR A 101 13.46 -5.89 6.22
CA THR A 101 12.80 -4.58 6.16
C THR A 101 12.88 -4.04 4.75
N ALA A 102 11.79 -3.44 4.28
CA ALA A 102 11.73 -2.70 3.03
C ALA A 102 10.67 -1.61 3.14
N GLU A 103 11.07 -0.36 3.07
CA GLU A 103 10.18 0.78 3.28
C GLU A 103 10.50 1.94 2.34
N PHE A 104 9.47 2.69 1.98
CA PHE A 104 9.64 4.00 1.36
C PHE A 104 9.47 5.10 2.39
N VAL A 105 10.41 6.04 2.43
CA VAL A 105 10.31 7.29 3.19
C VAL A 105 10.10 8.44 2.23
N ILE A 106 8.98 9.14 2.40
CA ILE A 106 8.46 10.13 1.45
C ILE A 106 8.22 11.42 2.22
N GLN A 107 8.94 12.48 1.85
CA GLN A 107 8.72 13.81 2.42
C GLN A 107 8.49 14.83 1.33
N GLY A 108 7.68 15.82 1.63
CA GLY A 108 7.34 16.88 0.68
C GLY A 108 6.69 18.08 1.34
N LYS A 109 6.54 19.12 0.52
CA LYS A 109 5.93 20.39 0.91
C LYS A 109 4.88 20.78 -0.11
N THR A 110 3.83 21.42 0.37
CA THR A 110 2.80 22.02 -0.49
C THR A 110 2.69 23.49 -0.15
N ASP A 111 2.46 24.30 -1.17
CA ASP A 111 2.30 25.75 -1.00
C ASP A 111 0.82 26.15 -0.89
N ASN A 112 -0.10 25.20 -1.07
CA ASN A 112 -1.54 25.42 -1.01
C ASN A 112 -2.13 25.16 0.39
N ASN A 113 -3.27 25.80 0.67
CA ASN A 113 -4.03 25.60 1.91
C ASN A 113 -5.08 24.48 1.78
N THR A 114 -5.10 23.77 0.64
CA THR A 114 -6.03 22.66 0.43
C THR A 114 -5.51 21.40 1.10
N LYS A 115 -6.42 20.48 1.41
CA LYS A 115 -6.04 19.14 1.90
C LYS A 115 -5.50 18.34 0.72
N ASN A 116 -4.32 17.78 0.89
CA ASN A 116 -3.68 16.93 -0.11
C ASN A 116 -3.55 15.51 0.42
N VAL A 117 -3.54 14.56 -0.52
CA VAL A 117 -3.41 13.12 -0.25
C VAL A 117 -2.40 12.50 -1.19
N LEU A 118 -1.89 11.31 -0.85
CA LEU A 118 -0.85 10.63 -1.62
C LEU A 118 -1.42 9.44 -2.39
N SER A 119 -1.35 9.50 -3.71
CA SER A 119 -1.52 8.34 -4.58
C SER A 119 -0.28 7.46 -4.52
N VAL A 120 -0.48 6.17 -4.25
CA VAL A 120 0.54 5.13 -4.23
C VAL A 120 0.30 4.20 -5.40
N ASN A 121 1.29 4.07 -6.27
CA ASN A 121 1.30 3.06 -7.34
C ASN A 121 2.57 2.22 -7.16
N LEU A 122 2.41 0.92 -7.00
CA LEU A 122 3.50 -0.01 -6.76
C LEU A 122 3.19 -1.33 -7.48
N SER A 123 4.06 -1.73 -8.40
CA SER A 123 3.87 -2.92 -9.24
C SER A 123 2.53 -2.89 -10.02
N ASN A 124 1.55 -3.68 -9.61
CA ASN A 124 0.19 -3.74 -10.15
C ASN A 124 -0.87 -3.24 -9.18
N VAL A 125 -0.46 -2.71 -8.02
CA VAL A 125 -1.34 -2.16 -6.99
C VAL A 125 -1.35 -0.65 -7.08
N SER A 126 -2.53 -0.06 -6.95
CA SER A 126 -2.67 1.38 -6.80
C SER A 126 -3.79 1.76 -5.83
N GLY A 127 -3.69 2.95 -5.25
CA GLY A 127 -4.72 3.52 -4.39
C GLY A 127 -4.20 4.75 -3.65
N ILE A 128 -5.07 5.39 -2.87
CA ILE A 128 -4.70 6.55 -2.05
C ILE A 128 -4.32 6.03 -0.66
N TYR A 129 -3.15 6.43 -0.16
CA TYR A 129 -2.62 5.98 1.12
C TYR A 129 -3.52 6.41 2.29
N GLY A 130 -3.89 5.49 3.19
CA GLY A 130 -4.60 5.80 4.44
C GLY A 130 -6.04 6.29 4.28
N ILE A 131 -6.62 6.17 3.10
CA ILE A 131 -7.88 6.80 2.72
C ILE A 131 -8.92 5.77 2.27
N THR A 132 -10.21 6.05 2.51
CA THR A 132 -11.34 5.26 2.01
C THR A 132 -12.06 6.01 0.89
N ARG A 133 -12.24 5.35 -0.26
CA ARG A 133 -13.04 5.87 -1.38
C ARG A 133 -14.46 5.34 -1.30
N LEU A 134 -15.46 6.21 -1.23
CA LEU A 134 -16.86 5.75 -1.26
C LEU A 134 -17.41 5.59 -2.68
N LYS A 135 -17.06 6.50 -3.60
CA LYS A 135 -17.50 6.53 -5.01
C LYS A 135 -16.41 7.14 -5.90
N ASP A 136 -16.66 7.23 -7.22
CA ASP A 136 -15.74 7.74 -8.26
C ASP A 136 -14.86 8.92 -7.82
N ARG A 137 -15.46 9.92 -7.18
CA ARG A 137 -14.79 11.17 -6.74
C ARG A 137 -15.02 11.52 -5.27
N GLU A 138 -15.79 10.73 -4.53
CA GLU A 138 -16.03 10.97 -3.11
C GLU A 138 -15.00 10.20 -2.27
N ILE A 139 -14.04 10.96 -1.75
CA ILE A 139 -13.04 10.48 -0.82
C ILE A 139 -13.50 10.86 0.60
N ILE A 140 -13.59 9.88 1.51
CA ILE A 140 -13.69 10.18 2.94
C ILE A 140 -12.32 10.00 3.56
N ILE A 141 -11.87 11.05 4.23
CA ILE A 141 -10.63 11.02 4.97
C ILE A 141 -10.93 10.51 6.38
N ASN A 142 -10.63 9.23 6.60
CA ASN A 142 -10.80 8.56 7.89
C ASN A 142 -9.55 8.65 8.78
N ASP A 143 -8.39 8.95 8.19
CA ASP A 143 -7.12 9.10 8.89
C ASP A 143 -6.52 10.47 8.56
N GLU A 144 -6.52 11.37 9.55
CA GLU A 144 -5.96 12.71 9.38
C GLU A 144 -4.44 12.69 9.13
N LYS A 145 -3.74 11.61 9.52
CA LYS A 145 -2.31 11.44 9.26
C LYS A 145 -1.99 11.19 7.78
N ALA A 146 -2.99 10.81 6.99
CA ALA A 146 -2.87 10.65 5.54
C ALA A 146 -3.08 11.97 4.77
N ILE A 147 -3.46 13.05 5.46
CA ILE A 147 -3.63 14.38 4.87
C ILE A 147 -2.39 15.23 5.14
N PHE A 148 -1.92 15.92 4.11
CA PHE A 148 -0.90 16.96 4.25
C PHE A 148 -1.36 18.28 3.62
N GLY A 149 -0.72 19.36 4.03
CA GLY A 149 -1.07 20.75 3.74
C GLY A 149 0.13 21.65 4.02
N LYS A 150 -0.02 22.96 3.79
CA LYS A 150 1.07 23.93 4.00
C LYS A 150 1.66 23.87 5.42
N ASP A 151 0.79 23.76 6.42
CA ASP A 151 1.18 23.72 7.84
C ASP A 151 1.46 22.30 8.37
N ASN A 152 1.13 21.27 7.58
CA ASN A 152 1.38 19.87 7.90
C ASN A 152 2.05 19.20 6.69
N PRO A 153 3.38 19.26 6.55
CA PRO A 153 4.07 18.76 5.37
C PRO A 153 3.86 17.25 5.18
N LEU A 154 4.06 16.79 3.94
CA LEU A 154 4.06 15.36 3.65
C LEU A 154 5.25 14.73 4.38
N ASP A 155 4.99 13.76 5.25
CA ASP A 155 5.99 12.93 5.92
C ASP A 155 5.39 11.54 6.18
N ILE A 156 5.59 10.62 5.24
CA ILE A 156 4.98 9.30 5.25
C ILE A 156 6.06 8.24 5.11
N LYS A 157 5.95 7.19 5.92
CA LYS A 157 6.71 5.94 5.78
C LYS A 157 5.76 4.82 5.38
N ILE A 158 6.03 4.16 4.25
CA ILE A 158 5.29 3.00 3.77
C ILE A 158 6.17 1.78 3.94
N ASP A 159 5.90 0.97 4.96
CA ASP A 159 6.55 -0.33 5.16
C ASP A 159 5.87 -1.38 4.27
N LEU A 160 6.62 -1.92 3.31
CA LEU A 160 6.11 -2.89 2.35
C LEU A 160 5.81 -4.24 3.01
N MET A 161 6.48 -4.56 4.12
CA MET A 161 6.33 -5.82 4.86
C MET A 161 5.15 -5.80 5.83
N SER A 162 4.63 -4.61 6.14
CA SER A 162 3.49 -4.42 7.02
C SER A 162 2.19 -4.23 6.23
N GLN A 163 1.06 -4.42 6.92
CA GLN A 163 -0.25 -4.15 6.34
C GLN A 163 -0.40 -2.64 6.06
N THR A 164 -0.61 -2.29 4.80
CA THR A 164 -0.84 -0.92 4.32
C THR A 164 -2.29 -0.78 3.85
N ARG A 165 -2.97 0.25 4.35
CA ARG A 165 -4.32 0.61 3.89
C ARG A 165 -4.24 1.52 2.67
N LEU A 166 -4.84 1.09 1.57
CA LEU A 166 -5.03 1.90 0.36
C LEU A 166 -6.52 2.01 0.04
N SER A 167 -6.93 3.12 -0.56
CA SER A 167 -8.27 3.21 -1.11
C SER A 167 -8.49 2.16 -2.21
N ALA A 168 -9.73 1.71 -2.37
CA ALA A 168 -10.12 0.95 -3.55
C ALA A 168 -10.02 1.84 -4.80
N THR A 169 -9.67 1.24 -5.93
CA THR A 169 -9.79 1.86 -7.26
C THR A 169 -11.24 1.80 -7.70
N LEU A 170 -11.62 2.63 -8.68
CA LEU A 170 -12.98 2.61 -9.23
C LEU A 170 -13.35 1.22 -9.75
N LYS A 171 -12.47 0.62 -10.57
CA LYS A 171 -12.66 -0.72 -11.11
C LYS A 171 -12.85 -1.78 -10.01
N GLU A 172 -12.17 -1.64 -8.88
CA GLU A 172 -12.35 -2.57 -7.74
C GLU A 172 -13.71 -2.38 -7.05
N ILE A 173 -14.18 -1.13 -6.91
CA ILE A 173 -15.52 -0.84 -6.38
C ILE A 173 -16.59 -1.42 -7.30
N GLU A 174 -16.47 -1.20 -8.61
CA GLU A 174 -17.35 -1.77 -9.64
C GLU A 174 -17.37 -3.31 -9.61
N ASN A 175 -16.24 -3.93 -9.26
CA ASN A 175 -16.10 -5.39 -9.10
C ASN A 175 -16.49 -5.89 -7.69
N GLY A 176 -17.10 -5.05 -6.86
CA GLY A 176 -17.74 -5.48 -5.61
C GLY A 176 -16.96 -5.21 -4.32
N ILE A 177 -15.86 -4.45 -4.34
CA ILE A 177 -15.24 -3.96 -3.09
C ILE A 177 -16.10 -2.84 -2.51
N THR A 178 -16.94 -3.17 -1.52
CA THR A 178 -17.89 -2.23 -0.90
C THR A 178 -17.31 -1.42 0.26
N SER A 179 -16.20 -1.86 0.85
CA SER A 179 -15.51 -1.16 1.95
C SER A 179 -14.88 0.15 1.50
N GLY A 180 -14.62 0.33 0.20
CA GLY A 180 -13.96 1.52 -0.32
C GLY A 180 -12.45 1.59 -0.06
N TYR A 181 -11.90 0.58 0.61
CA TYR A 181 -10.48 0.44 0.93
C TYR A 181 -10.06 -1.03 0.88
N LYS A 182 -8.75 -1.23 0.82
CA LYS A 182 -8.10 -2.54 0.88
C LYS A 182 -6.89 -2.46 1.80
N ASP A 183 -6.74 -3.48 2.64
CA ASP A 183 -5.59 -3.63 3.53
C ASP A 183 -4.67 -4.70 2.94
N LEU A 184 -3.46 -4.30 2.53
CA LEU A 184 -2.58 -5.10 1.70
C LEU A 184 -1.18 -5.20 2.31
N TYR A 185 -0.54 -6.36 2.16
CA TYR A 185 0.90 -6.49 2.36
C TYR A 185 1.59 -6.23 1.01
N LEU A 186 2.07 -5.00 0.80
CA LEU A 186 2.54 -4.54 -0.52
C LEU A 186 3.69 -5.39 -1.08
N TRP A 187 4.53 -5.96 -0.21
CA TRP A 187 5.60 -6.87 -0.59
C TRP A 187 5.13 -8.08 -1.42
N GLN A 188 3.91 -8.58 -1.16
CA GLN A 188 3.35 -9.74 -1.85
C GLN A 188 3.03 -9.47 -3.34
N TYR A 189 2.95 -8.19 -3.72
CA TYR A 189 2.64 -7.75 -5.09
C TYR A 189 3.89 -7.53 -5.95
N ILE A 190 5.08 -7.72 -5.37
CA ILE A 190 6.36 -7.68 -6.09
C ILE A 190 6.49 -8.99 -6.87
N GLN A 191 6.51 -8.90 -8.20
CA GLN A 191 6.55 -10.06 -9.09
C GLN A 191 7.65 -9.90 -10.15
N PRO A 192 8.53 -10.90 -10.33
CA PRO A 192 8.59 -12.14 -9.55
C PRO A 192 9.08 -11.88 -8.10
N PRO A 193 9.00 -12.84 -7.17
CA PRO A 193 9.51 -12.66 -5.82
C PRO A 193 10.99 -12.26 -5.81
N PRO A 194 11.43 -11.34 -4.94
CA PRO A 194 12.82 -10.84 -4.91
C PRO A 194 13.89 -11.94 -4.77
N GLU A 195 13.61 -13.09 -4.18
CA GLU A 195 14.57 -14.22 -4.13
C GLU A 195 15.00 -14.70 -5.51
N ASN A 196 14.23 -14.38 -6.55
CA ASN A 196 14.50 -14.70 -7.95
C ASN A 196 14.97 -13.50 -8.80
N GLY A 197 15.27 -12.38 -8.16
CA GLY A 197 15.50 -11.09 -8.82
C GLY A 197 14.19 -10.48 -9.32
N SER A 198 13.92 -9.23 -8.96
CA SER A 198 12.67 -8.54 -9.30
C SER A 198 12.89 -7.08 -9.69
N ILE A 199 11.93 -6.53 -10.42
CA ILE A 199 11.85 -5.10 -10.72
C ILE A 199 10.58 -4.56 -10.10
N LEU A 200 10.74 -3.64 -9.16
CA LEU A 200 9.66 -2.93 -8.50
C LEU A 200 9.47 -1.56 -9.16
N PRO A 201 8.48 -1.38 -10.06
CA PRO A 201 8.09 -0.06 -10.49
C PRO A 201 7.24 0.61 -9.40
N PHE A 202 7.50 1.88 -9.12
CA PHE A 202 6.74 2.66 -8.15
C PHE A 202 6.57 4.11 -8.59
N LEU A 203 5.50 4.73 -8.14
CA LEU A 203 5.19 6.13 -8.38
C LEU A 203 4.32 6.67 -7.24
N PHE A 204 4.79 7.75 -6.61
CA PHE A 204 4.10 8.45 -5.53
C PHE A 204 3.68 9.83 -6.02
N VAL A 205 2.38 10.12 -5.92
CA VAL A 205 1.83 11.34 -6.54
C VAL A 205 0.91 12.06 -5.56
N PRO A 206 1.36 13.19 -5.01
CA PRO A 206 0.50 14.05 -4.23
C PRO A 206 -0.49 14.78 -5.14
N PHE A 207 -1.73 14.93 -4.66
CA PHE A 207 -2.77 15.72 -5.30
C PHE A 207 -3.73 16.28 -4.24
N ASP A 208 -4.42 17.37 -4.55
CA ASP A 208 -5.39 17.96 -3.63
C ASP A 208 -6.75 17.22 -3.64
N GLN A 209 -7.62 17.57 -2.69
CA GLN A 209 -8.97 16.99 -2.59
C GLN A 209 -9.83 17.15 -3.86
N ASP A 210 -9.50 18.10 -4.75
CA ASP A 210 -10.19 18.36 -6.01
C ASP A 210 -9.58 17.57 -7.18
N GLY A 211 -8.52 16.79 -6.93
CA GLY A 211 -7.83 16.00 -7.94
C GLY A 211 -6.70 16.75 -8.65
N LYS A 212 -6.37 17.97 -8.23
CA LYS A 212 -5.33 18.79 -8.86
C LYS A 212 -3.94 18.31 -8.47
N ILE A 213 -3.08 18.20 -9.47
CA ILE A 213 -1.69 17.78 -9.34
C ILE A 213 -0.77 18.99 -9.62
N GLY A 214 0.39 19.04 -8.98
CA GLY A 214 1.47 19.98 -9.30
C GLY A 214 1.75 21.07 -8.26
N ASP A 215 0.90 21.21 -7.24
CA ASP A 215 1.11 22.19 -6.16
C ASP A 215 1.90 21.62 -4.96
N THR A 216 2.17 20.31 -4.96
CA THR A 216 3.01 19.65 -3.95
C THR A 216 4.30 19.14 -4.58
N THR A 217 5.41 19.44 -3.91
CA THR A 217 6.75 18.97 -4.25
C THR A 217 7.19 17.87 -3.28
N ILE A 218 7.54 16.69 -3.79
CA ILE A 218 8.26 15.67 -3.01
C ILE A 218 9.72 16.09 -2.93
N THR A 219 10.18 16.43 -1.72
CA THR A 219 11.54 16.88 -1.43
C THR A 219 12.46 15.73 -1.03
N LYS A 220 11.89 14.60 -0.62
CA LYS A 220 12.65 13.41 -0.22
C LYS A 220 11.89 12.15 -0.64
N LEU A 221 12.59 11.25 -1.30
CA LEU A 221 12.10 9.91 -1.60
C LEU A 221 13.26 8.93 -1.47
N GLU A 222 13.16 8.04 -0.48
CA GLU A 222 14.17 7.05 -0.17
C GLU A 222 13.54 5.67 -0.08
N PHE A 223 14.26 4.66 -0.55
CA PHE A 223 13.97 3.27 -0.26
C PHE A 223 14.97 2.77 0.77
N HIS A 224 14.47 2.39 1.95
CA HIS A 224 15.31 1.80 2.97
C HIS A 224 15.10 0.30 3.04
N TYR A 225 16.18 -0.43 3.27
CA TYR A 225 16.07 -1.87 3.40
C TYR A 225 17.13 -2.48 4.33
N ARG A 226 16.81 -3.68 4.80
CA ARG A 226 17.71 -4.55 5.55
C ARG A 226 17.50 -5.99 5.09
N CYS A 227 18.59 -6.74 5.04
CA CYS A 227 18.55 -8.16 4.70
C CYS A 227 18.22 -9.02 5.94
N GLU A 228 17.65 -10.22 5.73
CA GLU A 228 17.49 -11.19 6.83
C GLU A 228 18.85 -11.69 7.32
N GLU A 229 19.77 -11.93 6.38
CA GLU A 229 21.15 -12.32 6.62
C GLU A 229 22.07 -11.23 6.07
N LYS A 230 23.23 -11.01 6.71
CA LYS A 230 24.22 -10.02 6.24
C LYS A 230 24.59 -10.30 4.79
N ASP A 231 24.51 -9.26 3.94
CA ASP A 231 24.72 -9.33 2.48
C ASP A 231 23.79 -10.31 1.73
N GLY A 232 22.73 -10.82 2.37
CA GLY A 232 21.78 -11.80 1.80
C GLY A 232 20.72 -11.19 0.87
N CYS A 233 20.76 -9.88 0.66
CA CYS A 233 19.86 -9.16 -0.23
C CYS A 233 20.52 -7.90 -0.81
N LYS A 234 19.96 -7.38 -1.89
CA LYS A 234 20.43 -6.15 -2.51
C LYS A 234 19.30 -5.43 -3.22
N ALA A 235 19.31 -4.11 -3.12
CA ALA A 235 18.46 -3.25 -3.92
C ALA A 235 19.29 -2.24 -4.70
N ALA A 236 18.81 -1.80 -5.86
CA ALA A 236 19.44 -0.75 -6.65
C ALA A 236 18.41 0.03 -7.46
N LEU A 237 18.57 1.35 -7.53
CA LEU A 237 17.79 2.17 -8.45
C LEU A 237 18.21 1.88 -9.89
N CYS A 238 17.22 1.68 -10.77
CA CYS A 238 17.44 1.49 -12.20
C CYS A 238 17.43 2.83 -12.93
N ASP A 239 18.26 2.92 -13.98
CA ASP A 239 18.28 4.11 -14.82
C ASP A 239 16.94 4.25 -15.58
N LYS A 240 16.52 5.49 -15.85
CA LYS A 240 15.28 5.75 -16.60
C LYS A 240 15.37 5.13 -18.00
N ASN A 241 14.28 4.51 -18.45
CA ASN A 241 14.15 3.85 -19.76
C ASN A 241 15.06 2.62 -20.01
N GLU A 242 15.91 2.22 -19.06
CA GLU A 242 16.70 0.99 -19.18
C GLU A 242 15.81 -0.27 -19.15
N LEU A 243 16.20 -1.37 -19.79
CA LEU A 243 15.51 -2.66 -19.61
C LEU A 243 15.73 -3.19 -18.19
N GLY A 244 14.67 -3.64 -17.52
CA GLY A 244 14.77 -4.14 -16.14
C GLY A 244 15.78 -5.29 -15.98
N SER A 245 15.84 -6.21 -16.95
CA SER A 245 16.85 -7.27 -16.97
C SER A 245 18.29 -6.74 -17.02
N LYS A 246 18.54 -5.65 -17.76
CA LYS A 246 19.85 -4.99 -17.85
C LYS A 246 20.22 -4.33 -16.52
N CYS A 247 19.28 -3.63 -15.88
CA CYS A 247 19.47 -3.06 -14.55
C CYS A 247 19.85 -4.13 -13.51
N LEU A 248 19.16 -5.28 -13.50
CA LEU A 248 19.51 -6.41 -12.64
C LEU A 248 20.93 -6.93 -12.92
N GLU A 249 21.29 -7.09 -14.20
CA GLU A 249 22.61 -7.58 -14.58
C GLU A 249 23.75 -6.65 -14.13
N GLU A 250 23.58 -5.35 -14.35
CA GLU A 250 24.63 -4.34 -14.15
C GLU A 250 24.70 -3.84 -12.69
N LYS A 251 23.56 -3.62 -12.04
CA LYS A 251 23.50 -3.03 -10.70
C LYS A 251 23.44 -4.07 -9.58
N ILE A 252 22.90 -5.27 -9.85
CA ILE A 252 22.78 -6.34 -8.86
C ILE A 252 23.93 -7.35 -9.01
N TYR A 253 23.89 -8.23 -10.01
CA TYR A 253 25.02 -9.06 -10.49
C TYR A 253 24.70 -9.70 -11.85
N LYS A 254 25.75 -10.14 -12.55
CA LYS A 254 25.69 -10.65 -13.94
C LYS A 254 24.70 -11.79 -14.21
N GLY A 255 24.28 -12.54 -13.19
CA GLY A 255 23.37 -13.68 -13.30
C GLY A 255 21.90 -13.36 -12.98
N ALA A 256 21.62 -12.23 -12.33
CA ALA A 256 20.29 -11.88 -11.83
C ALA A 256 19.25 -11.73 -12.96
N SER A 257 19.68 -11.30 -14.15
CA SER A 257 18.81 -11.18 -15.32
C SER A 257 18.22 -12.52 -15.76
N LYS A 258 18.99 -13.61 -15.65
CA LYS A 258 18.53 -14.96 -16.04
C LYS A 258 17.47 -15.50 -15.08
N GLU A 259 17.64 -15.24 -13.78
CA GLU A 259 16.68 -15.64 -12.76
C GLU A 259 15.35 -14.90 -12.92
N TYR A 260 15.42 -13.59 -13.18
CA TYR A 260 14.26 -12.77 -13.47
C TYR A 260 13.50 -13.24 -14.72
N VAL A 261 14.21 -13.39 -15.86
CA VAL A 261 13.58 -13.78 -17.13
C VAL A 261 12.94 -15.16 -17.06
N LYS A 262 13.59 -16.14 -16.41
CA LYS A 262 13.06 -17.50 -16.25
C LYS A 262 11.76 -17.54 -15.46
N ASN A 263 11.59 -16.64 -14.50
CA ASN A 263 10.45 -16.62 -13.59
C ASN A 263 9.35 -15.63 -13.99
N PHE A 264 9.66 -14.65 -14.85
CA PHE A 264 8.69 -13.66 -15.34
C PHE A 264 7.96 -14.08 -16.63
N ILE A 265 8.58 -14.90 -17.50
CA ILE A 265 7.99 -15.36 -18.78
C ILE A 265 7.33 -16.74 -18.64
N LYS A 266 6.57 -16.98 -17.56
CA LYS A 266 5.72 -18.17 -17.44
C LYS A 266 4.25 -17.82 -17.59
#